data_AF-A0A501XD79-F1
#
_entry.id   AF-A0A501XD79-F1
#
_cell.length_a   1.000
_cell.length_b   1.000
_cell.length_c   1.000
_cell.angle_alpha   90.00
_cell.angle_beta   90.00
_cell.angle_gamma   90.00
#
_symmetry.space_group_name_H-M   'P 1'
#
loop_
_entity.id
_entity.type
_entity.pdbx_description
1 polymer ?
#
loop_
_entity_poly.entity_id
_entity_poly.type
_entity_poly.pdbx_seq_one_letter_code
_entity_poly.pdbx_strand_id
1 'polypeptide(L)'
;MMGGRPTLEAKLADLANKFRFVGMALVLIAALAFIFDPRGDDWPFDLLSFVLAIMLAIGCTLLVCGQLMVRKLVGFGSMEPPPVTIPKFKD
;
A
#
# COMPACT_ATOMS: atom_id res chain seq x y z
N MET A 1 -20.01 6.82 -27.22
CA MET A 1 -19.42 6.94 -25.88
C MET A 1 -19.70 5.66 -25.11
N MET A 2 -18.84 4.65 -25.25
CA MET A 2 -18.98 3.39 -24.50
C MET A 2 -18.35 3.59 -23.12
N GLY A 3 -19.20 3.75 -22.11
CA GLY A 3 -18.78 3.72 -20.71
C GLY A 3 -18.26 2.32 -20.39
N GLY A 4 -16.95 2.12 -20.54
CA GLY A 4 -16.27 0.91 -20.11
C GLY A 4 -16.47 0.74 -18.61
N ARG A 5 -17.10 -0.36 -18.21
CA ARG A 5 -17.18 -0.73 -16.79
C ARG A 5 -15.76 -0.71 -16.22
N PRO A 6 -15.50 0.02 -15.12
CA PRO A 6 -14.18 -0.01 -14.52
C PRO A 6 -13.87 -1.45 -14.16
N THR A 7 -12.79 -1.99 -14.73
CA THR A 7 -12.33 -3.34 -14.43
C THR A 7 -11.99 -3.43 -12.95
N LEU A 8 -12.12 -4.62 -12.36
CA LEU A 8 -11.75 -4.86 -10.95
C LEU A 8 -10.32 -4.36 -10.67
N GLU A 9 -9.44 -4.52 -11.65
CA GLU A 9 -8.06 -4.03 -11.64
C GLU A 9 -7.97 -2.51 -11.48
N ALA A 10 -8.78 -1.73 -12.20
CA ALA A 10 -8.79 -0.28 -12.08
C ALA A 10 -9.25 0.18 -10.69
N LYS A 11 -10.21 -0.52 -10.08
CA LYS A 11 -10.68 -0.23 -8.72
C LYS A 11 -9.65 -0.60 -7.65
N LEU A 12 -8.98 -1.72 -7.82
CA LEU A 12 -7.91 -2.16 -6.92
C LEU A 12 -6.66 -1.28 -7.05
N ALA A 13 -6.32 -0.81 -8.25
CA ALA A 13 -5.23 0.14 -8.48
C ALA A 13 -5.54 1.50 -7.83
N ASP A 14 -6.76 2.01 -7.96
CA ASP A 14 -7.22 3.23 -7.29
C ASP A 14 -7.18 3.07 -5.75
N LEU A 15 -7.64 1.93 -5.23
CA LEU A 15 -7.57 1.63 -3.80
C LEU A 15 -6.14 1.55 -3.28
N ALA A 16 -5.23 0.89 -4.02
CA ALA A 16 -3.82 0.82 -3.67
C ALA A 16 -3.16 2.21 -3.66
N ASN A 17 -3.52 3.06 -4.62
CA ASN A 17 -3.01 4.42 -4.69
C ASN A 17 -3.51 5.27 -3.51
N LYS A 18 -4.78 5.10 -3.11
CA LYS A 18 -5.34 5.73 -1.91
C LYS A 18 -4.62 5.30 -0.64
N PHE A 19 -4.40 4.00 -0.44
CA PHE A 19 -3.64 3.51 0.72
C PHE A 19 -2.22 4.07 0.76
N ARG A 20 -1.58 4.17 -0.41
CA ARG A 20 -0.23 4.71 -0.52
C ARG A 20 -0.20 6.21 -0.19
N PHE A 21 -1.16 6.97 -0.70
CA PHE A 21 -1.25 8.42 -0.46
C PHE A 21 -1.55 8.72 1.01
N VAL A 22 -2.54 8.03 1.59
CA VAL A 22 -2.91 8.20 3.01
C VAL A 22 -1.77 7.75 3.91
N GLY A 23 -1.11 6.62 3.61
CA GLY A 23 0.04 6.14 4.34
C GLY A 23 1.22 7.12 4.32
N MET A 24 1.55 7.66 3.13
CA MET A 24 2.61 8.68 3.00
C MET A 24 2.27 9.95 3.78
N ALA A 25 1.03 10.43 3.69
CA ALA A 25 0.59 11.63 4.40
C ALA A 25 0.68 11.45 5.92
N LEU A 26 0.23 10.31 6.44
CA LEU A 26 0.31 9.97 7.86
C LEU A 26 1.76 9.90 8.35
N VAL A 27 2.64 9.21 7.61
CA VAL A 27 4.06 9.12 7.96
C VAL A 27 4.70 10.51 7.94
N LEU A 28 4.38 11.34 6.96
CA LEU A 28 4.97 12.68 6.83
C LEU A 28 4.49 13.62 7.93
N ILE A 29 3.19 13.60 8.28
CA ILE A 29 2.64 14.37 9.40
C ILE A 29 3.26 13.89 10.72
N ALA A 30 3.33 12.59 10.96
CA ALA A 30 3.93 12.03 12.17
C ALA A 30 5.42 12.38 12.27
N ALA A 31 6.17 12.31 11.17
CA ALA A 31 7.58 12.67 11.13
C ALA A 31 7.80 14.17 11.38
N LEU A 32 7.01 15.04 10.76
CA LEU A 32 7.08 16.48 11.00
C LEU A 32 6.73 16.80 12.46
N ALA A 33 5.64 16.24 12.97
CA ALA A 33 5.24 16.45 14.34
C ALA A 33 6.31 15.94 15.33
N PHE A 34 6.99 14.82 15.05
CA PHE A 34 8.11 14.31 15.85
C PHE A 34 9.36 15.22 15.81
N ILE A 35 9.60 15.92 14.69
CA ILE A 35 10.72 16.87 14.55
C ILE A 35 10.44 18.15 15.35
N PHE A 36 9.20 18.65 15.29
CA PHE A 36 8.80 19.89 15.94
C PHE A 36 8.26 19.68 17.36
N ASP A 37 8.26 18.45 17.86
CA ASP A 37 7.77 18.15 19.19
C ASP A 37 8.65 18.84 20.25
N PRO A 38 8.05 19.68 21.13
CA PRO A 38 8.78 20.28 22.24
C PRO A 38 9.04 19.18 23.28
N ARG A 39 10.19 18.52 23.16
CA ARG A 39 10.60 17.42 24.05
C ARG A 39 10.71 17.93 25.49
N GLY A 40 9.81 17.45 26.34
CA GLY A 40 9.83 17.66 27.78
C GLY A 40 10.56 16.54 28.53
N ASP A 41 10.58 16.63 29.85
CA ASP A 41 11.28 15.67 30.73
C ASP A 41 10.72 14.24 30.65
N ASP A 42 9.44 14.09 30.27
CA ASP A 42 8.76 12.79 30.16
C ASP A 42 8.92 12.10 28.79
N TRP A 43 9.68 12.71 27.86
CA TRP A 43 9.95 12.13 26.56
C TRP A 43 10.76 10.83 26.68
N PRO A 44 10.41 9.72 25.99
CA PRO A 44 9.36 9.58 24.97
C PRO A 44 8.07 8.89 25.46
N PHE A 45 7.81 8.87 26.77
CA PHE A 45 6.65 8.19 27.36
C PHE A 45 5.42 9.08 27.52
N ASP A 46 5.48 10.30 27.01
CA ASP A 46 4.36 11.22 26.97
C ASP A 46 3.27 10.77 25.98
N LEU A 47 2.04 11.24 26.19
CA LEU A 47 0.88 10.85 25.39
C LEU A 47 1.06 11.22 23.91
N LEU A 48 1.74 12.34 23.62
CA LEU A 48 1.92 12.85 22.27
C LEU A 48 2.89 11.95 21.48
N SER A 49 4.03 11.57 22.08
CA SER A 49 4.93 10.53 21.55
C SER A 49 4.21 9.23 21.23
N PHE A 50 3.34 8.77 22.13
CA PHE A 50 2.58 7.54 21.93
C PHE A 50 1.61 7.64 20.75
N VAL A 51 0.89 8.76 20.62
CA VAL A 51 -0.01 9.02 19.49
C VAL A 51 0.77 9.11 18.17
N LEU A 52 1.94 9.77 18.16
CA LEU A 52 2.80 9.87 16.99
C LEU A 52 3.34 8.51 16.55
N ALA A 53 3.75 7.67 17.49
CA ALA A 53 4.21 6.32 17.21
C ALA A 53 3.09 5.45 16.59
N ILE A 54 1.86 5.54 17.11
CA ILE A 54 0.70 4.85 16.53
C ILE A 54 0.40 5.37 15.12
N MET A 55 0.38 6.69 14.93
CA MET A 55 0.16 7.32 13.62
C MET A 55 1.19 6.85 12.59
N LEU A 56 2.47 6.79 12.99
CA LEU A 56 3.55 6.27 12.15
C LEU A 56 3.34 4.79 11.81
N ALA A 57 3.00 3.95 12.79
CA ALA A 57 2.74 2.52 12.59
C ALA A 57 1.56 2.27 11.64
N ILE A 58 0.47 3.02 11.78
CA ILE A 58 -0.68 2.97 10.87
C ILE A 58 -0.25 3.40 9.47
N GLY A 59 0.48 4.51 9.34
CA GLY A 59 1.01 4.99 8.06
C GLY A 59 1.87 3.94 7.35
N CYS A 60 2.83 3.32 8.06
CA CYS A 60 3.67 2.24 7.52
C CYS A 60 2.84 1.02 7.11
N THR A 61 1.84 0.63 7.90
CA THR A 61 0.96 -0.50 7.59
C THR A 61 0.16 -0.24 6.31
N LEU A 62 -0.38 0.96 6.14
CA LEU A 62 -1.11 1.35 4.93
C LEU A 62 -0.20 1.34 3.69
N LEU A 63 1.05 1.78 3.82
CA LEU A 63 2.03 1.70 2.73
C LEU A 63 2.30 0.25 2.32
N VAL A 64 2.52 -0.65 3.28
CA VAL A 64 2.75 -2.07 3.01
C VAL A 64 1.51 -2.72 2.38
N CYS A 65 0.31 -2.45 2.91
CA CYS A 65 -0.94 -2.93 2.33
C CYS A 65 -1.14 -2.44 0.88
N GLY A 66 -0.84 -1.17 0.60
CA GLY A 66 -0.85 -0.63 -0.76
C GLY A 66 0.13 -1.36 -1.69
N GLN A 67 1.35 -1.65 -1.23
CA GLN A 67 2.36 -2.39 -2.00
C GLN A 67 1.93 -3.83 -2.28
N LEU A 68 1.34 -4.50 -1.29
CA LEU A 68 0.83 -5.87 -1.44
C LEU A 68 -0.35 -5.93 -2.41
N MET A 69 -1.25 -4.95 -2.40
CA MET A 69 -2.34 -4.82 -3.38
C MET A 69 -1.79 -4.71 -4.81
N VAL A 70 -0.79 -3.84 -5.04
CA VAL A 70 -0.15 -3.71 -6.36
C VAL A 70 0.56 -5.01 -6.77
N ARG A 71 1.30 -5.65 -5.86
CA ARG A 71 1.96 -6.94 -6.15
C ARG A 71 0.97 -8.04 -6.49
N LYS A 72 -0.18 -8.10 -5.81
CA LYS A 72 -1.24 -9.05 -6.15
C LYS A 72 -1.81 -8.74 -7.53
N LEU A 73 -2.08 -7.48 -7.86
CA LEU A 73 -2.53 -7.08 -9.20
C LEU A 73 -1.54 -7.48 -10.31
N VAL A 74 -0.26 -7.16 -10.14
CA VAL A 74 0.79 -7.50 -11.12
C VAL A 74 1.00 -9.02 -11.20
N GLY A 75 0.91 -9.72 -10.07
CA GLY A 75 1.01 -11.19 -10.01
C GLY A 75 -0.16 -11.92 -10.68
N PHE A 76 -1.37 -11.35 -10.63
CA PHE A 76 -2.52 -11.87 -11.39
C PHE A 76 -2.40 -11.57 -12.89
N GLY A 77 -1.84 -10.42 -13.28
CA GLY A 77 -1.61 -10.06 -14.68
C GLY A 77 -0.51 -10.87 -15.40
N SER A 78 0.34 -11.58 -14.65
CA SER A 78 1.45 -12.38 -15.19
C SER A 78 1.11 -13.87 -15.40
N MET A 79 -0.11 -14.31 -15.07
CA MET A 79 -0.54 -15.68 -15.37
C MET A 79 -0.99 -15.79 -16.83
N GLU A 80 -0.07 -15.63 -17.78
CA GLU A 80 -0.21 -16.34 -19.04
C GLU A 80 -0.15 -17.84 -18.70
N PRO A 81 -1.14 -18.66 -19.11
CA PRO A 81 -1.06 -20.09 -18.92
C PRO A 81 0.23 -20.58 -19.59
N PRO A 82 1.07 -21.36 -18.90
CA PRO A 82 2.30 -21.87 -19.51
C PRO A 82 1.93 -22.56 -20.83
N PRO A 83 2.65 -22.29 -21.93
CA PRO A 83 2.31 -22.85 -23.22
C PRO A 83 2.21 -24.36 -23.07
N VAL A 84 1.01 -24.90 -23.29
CA VAL A 84 0.77 -26.34 -23.23
C VAL A 84 1.51 -26.94 -24.42
N THR A 85 2.76 -27.34 -24.21
CA THR A 85 3.53 -28.11 -25.19
C THR A 85 3.00 -29.53 -25.19
N ILE A 86 1.82 -29.74 -25.79
CA ILE A 86 1.38 -31.09 -26.14
C ILE A 86 2.31 -31.55 -27.28
N PRO A 87 3.19 -32.54 -27.08
CA PRO A 87 3.92 -33.10 -28.19
C PRO A 87 2.90 -33.69 -29.16
N LYS A 88 2.93 -33.24 -30.43
CA LYS A 88 2.16 -33.88 -31.49
C LYS A 88 2.66 -35.32 -31.60
N PHE A 89 1.85 -36.28 -31.16
CA PHE A 89 2.07 -37.69 -31.49
C PHE A 89 2.09 -37.77 -33.01
N LYS A 90 3.21 -38.26 -33.54
CA LYS A 90 3.41 -38.53 -34.95
C LYS A 90 2.80 -39.90 -35.22
N ASP A 91 1.84 -39.93 -36.14
CA ASP A 91 1.18 -41.14 -36.67
C ASP A 91 2.18 -42.20 -37.14
#